data_AF-A0A8E4BPI6-F1
#
_entry.id   AF-A0A8E4BPI6-F1
#
_cell.length_a   1.000
_cell.length_b   1.000
_cell.length_c   1.000
_cell.angle_alpha   90.00
_cell.angle_beta   90.00
_cell.angle_gamma   90.00
#
_symmetry.space_group_name_H-M   'P 1'
#
loop_
_entity.id
_entity.type
_entity.pdbx_description
1 polymer ?
#
loop_
_entity_poly.entity_id
_entity_poly.type
_entity_poly.pdbx_seq_one_letter_code
_entity_poly.pdbx_strand_id
1 'polypeptide(L)'
;MIGNYIADFYCSKAKLIIEVENKSRHSDLGLSYEKWNQRKSELQSNGVLRYSEADIFFNFNGVCKHIESITSERLKELGHEDLISESQKQIPE
;
A
#
# COMPACT_ATOMS: atom_id res chain seq x y z
N MET A 1 -2.03 -11.65 9.16
CA MET A 1 -2.68 -12.29 8.00
C MET A 1 -3.90 -11.46 7.65
N ILE A 2 -4.12 -11.18 6.37
CA ILE A 2 -5.27 -10.45 5.83
C ILE A 2 -5.98 -11.42 4.88
N GLY A 3 -7.12 -11.96 5.31
CA GLY A 3 -7.71 -13.13 4.64
C GLY A 3 -6.72 -14.30 4.60
N ASN A 4 -6.49 -14.84 3.40
CA ASN A 4 -5.55 -15.93 3.14
C ASN A 4 -4.11 -15.46 2.81
N TYR A 5 -3.80 -14.17 2.99
CA TYR A 5 -2.53 -13.58 2.59
C TYR A 5 -1.70 -13.06 3.78
N ILE A 6 -0.38 -13.15 3.64
CA ILE A 6 0.58 -12.45 4.49
C ILE A 6 0.99 -11.18 3.74
N ALA A 7 0.84 -10.03 4.40
CA ALA A 7 1.31 -8.74 3.93
C ALA A 7 2.65 -8.43 4.58
N ASP A 8 3.55 -7.75 3.87
CA ASP A 8 4.83 -7.32 4.42
C ASP A 8 4.60 -6.23 5.48
N PHE A 9 3.74 -5.26 5.18
CA PHE A 9 3.30 -4.24 6.13
C PHE A 9 1.81 -3.93 5.99
N TYR A 10 1.17 -3.62 7.12
CA TYR A 10 -0.24 -3.23 7.17
C TYR A 10 -0.48 -2.12 8.18
N CYS A 11 -1.12 -1.05 7.73
CA CYS A 11 -1.67 0.00 8.58
C CYS A 11 -3.19 -0.17 8.71
N SER A 12 -3.65 -0.62 9.88
CA SER A 12 -5.07 -0.87 10.13
C SER A 12 -5.92 0.41 10.07
N LYS A 13 -5.42 1.49 10.64
CA LYS A 13 -6.09 2.80 10.69
C LYS A 13 -6.28 3.40 9.30
N ALA A 14 -5.27 3.32 8.44
CA ALA A 14 -5.40 3.75 7.04
C ALA A 14 -6.02 2.69 6.14
N LYS A 15 -6.31 1.47 6.63
CA LYS A 15 -6.69 0.30 5.80
C LYS A 15 -5.76 0.16 4.59
N LEU A 16 -4.45 0.23 4.82
CA LEU A 16 -3.43 0.27 3.77
C LEU A 16 -2.45 -0.89 3.91
N ILE A 17 -2.27 -1.62 2.82
CA ILE A 17 -1.32 -2.74 2.70
C ILE A 17 -0.16 -2.30 1.83
N ILE A 18 1.06 -2.58 2.26
CA ILE A 18 2.28 -2.31 1.49
C ILE A 18 2.99 -3.64 1.25
N GLU A 19 3.28 -3.94 -0.01
CA GLU A 19 3.94 -5.17 -0.43
C GLU A 19 5.19 -4.83 -1.24
N VAL A 20 6.25 -5.60 -1.01
CA VAL A 20 7.45 -5.57 -1.84
C VAL A 20 7.34 -6.70 -2.86
N GLU A 21 7.35 -6.35 -4.14
CA GLU A 21 7.29 -7.33 -5.22
C GLU A 21 8.61 -8.11 -5.27
N ASN A 22 8.65 -9.23 -4.57
CA ASN A 22 9.66 -10.25 -4.77
C ASN A 22 9.34 -10.94 -6.08
N LYS A 23 10.06 -10.60 -7.16
CA LYS A 23 9.98 -11.33 -8.44
C LYS A 23 10.50 -12.74 -8.24
N SER A 24 9.69 -13.64 -7.68
CA SER A 24 9.94 -15.07 -7.83
C SER A 24 9.77 -15.35 -9.31
N ARG A 25 10.85 -15.71 -10.01
CA ARG A 25 10.76 -16.24 -11.38
C ARG A 25 9.99 -17.55 -11.33
N HIS A 26 8.67 -17.47 -11.38
CA HIS A 26 7.85 -18.56 -11.90
C HIS A 26 6.96 -17.94 -12.96
N SER A 27 7.20 -18.43 -14.17
CA SER A 27 6.65 -18.03 -15.44
C SER A 27 5.15 -18.30 -15.54
N ASP A 28 4.34 -17.59 -14.79
CA ASP A 28 2.88 -17.63 -14.88
C ASP A 28 2.30 -16.21 -14.95
N LEU A 29 2.53 -15.54 -16.09
CA LEU A 29 1.85 -14.27 -16.41
C LEU A 29 0.31 -14.42 -16.38
N GLY A 30 -0.21 -15.64 -16.59
CA GLY A 30 -1.64 -15.94 -16.47
C GLY A 30 -2.14 -16.11 -15.02
N LEU A 31 -1.41 -16.84 -14.16
CA LEU A 31 -1.82 -17.03 -12.76
C LEU A 31 -1.57 -15.79 -11.90
N SER A 32 -0.58 -14.95 -12.24
CA SER A 32 -0.32 -13.73 -11.49
C SER A 32 -1.45 -12.71 -11.64
N TYR A 33 -2.03 -12.59 -12.85
CA TYR A 33 -3.13 -11.66 -13.12
C TYR A 33 -4.45 -12.11 -12.47
N GLU A 34 -4.79 -13.40 -12.54
CA GLU A 34 -5.97 -13.93 -11.87
C GLU A 34 -5.85 -13.86 -10.34
N LYS A 35 -4.72 -14.28 -9.76
CA LYS A 35 -4.46 -14.11 -8.32
C LYS A 35 -4.46 -12.65 -7.90
N TRP A 36 -4.01 -11.74 -8.77
CA TRP A 36 -4.06 -10.30 -8.52
C TRP A 36 -5.49 -9.78 -8.49
N ASN A 37 -6.33 -10.18 -9.45
CA ASN A 37 -7.75 -9.81 -9.47
C ASN A 37 -8.51 -10.37 -8.26
N GLN A 38 -8.25 -11.63 -7.89
CA GLN A 38 -8.81 -12.24 -6.69
C GLN A 38 -8.38 -11.48 -5.43
N ARG A 39 -7.08 -11.19 -5.29
CA ARG A 39 -6.54 -10.42 -4.15
C ARG A 39 -7.13 -9.01 -4.10
N LYS A 40 -7.31 -8.35 -5.25
CA LYS A 40 -7.97 -7.03 -5.35
C LYS A 40 -9.45 -7.10 -4.95
N SER A 41 -10.14 -8.20 -5.26
CA SER A 41 -11.52 -8.44 -4.84
C SER A 41 -11.65 -8.74 -3.34
N GLU A 42 -10.73 -9.49 -2.75
CA GLU A 42 -10.71 -9.79 -1.31
C GLU A 42 -10.29 -8.57 -0.46
N LEU A 43 -9.56 -7.61 -1.07
CA LEU A 43 -9.06 -6.40 -0.42
C LEU A 43 -9.87 -5.15 -0.75
N GLN A 44 -11.10 -5.24 -1.28
CA GLN A 44 -11.89 -4.09 -1.76
C GLN A 44 -11.99 -2.92 -0.76
N SER A 45 -11.96 -3.18 0.56
CA SER A 45 -11.97 -2.13 1.60
C SER A 45 -10.59 -1.55 1.94
N ASN A 46 -9.51 -2.17 1.46
CA ASN A 46 -8.12 -1.81 1.74
C ASN A 46 -7.44 -1.23 0.49
N GLY A 47 -6.64 -0.18 0.67
CA GLY A 47 -5.68 0.25 -0.34
C GLY A 47 -4.48 -0.71 -0.37
N VAL A 48 -3.92 -0.96 -1.55
CA VAL A 48 -2.71 -1.78 -1.70
C VAL A 48 -1.67 -1.00 -2.51
N LEU A 49 -0.52 -0.74 -1.90
CA LEU A 49 0.67 -0.19 -2.56
C LEU A 49 1.68 -1.31 -2.78
N ARG A 50 2.28 -1.35 -3.97
CA ARG A 50 3.31 -2.31 -4.33
C ARG A 50 4.52 -1.60 -4.86
N TYR A 51 5.69 -2.01 -4.39
CA TYR A 51 6.97 -1.48 -4.82
C TYR A 51 7.87 -2.63 -5.26
N SER A 52 8.51 -2.48 -6.42
CA SER A 52 9.52 -3.43 -6.82
C SER A 52 10.78 -3.26 -5.98
N GLU A 53 11.63 -4.29 -5.99
CA GLU A 53 12.97 -4.20 -5.44
C GLU A 53 13.74 -2.98 -6.00
N ALA A 54 13.61 -2.70 -7.29
CA ALA A 54 14.25 -1.54 -7.93
C ALA A 54 13.71 -0.20 -7.41
N ASP A 55 12.41 -0.08 -7.14
CA ASP A 55 11.83 1.15 -6.57
C ASP A 55 12.44 1.44 -5.20
N ILE A 56 12.63 0.39 -4.38
CA ILE A 56 13.21 0.50 -3.05
C ILE A 56 14.70 0.86 -3.15
N PHE A 57 15.47 0.17 -4.00
CA PHE A 57 16.91 0.41 -4.09
C PHE A 57 17.28 1.75 -4.75
N PHE A 58 16.53 2.17 -5.78
CA PHE A 58 16.90 3.34 -6.58
C PHE A 58 16.06 4.59 -6.29
N ASN A 59 14.91 4.45 -5.60
CA ASN A 59 14.01 5.57 -5.31
C ASN A 59 13.36 5.46 -3.92
N PHE A 60 14.12 5.00 -2.91
CA PHE A 60 13.60 4.80 -1.55
C PHE A 60 12.85 6.02 -0.99
N ASN A 61 13.39 7.22 -1.18
CA ASN A 61 12.75 8.46 -0.71
C ASN A 61 11.42 8.73 -1.43
N GLY A 62 11.36 8.49 -2.74
CA GLY A 62 10.12 8.61 -3.50
C GLY A 62 9.07 7.60 -3.04
N VAL A 63 9.48 6.36 -2.74
CA VAL A 63 8.63 5.33 -2.15
C VAL A 63 8.07 5.79 -0.80
N CYS A 64 8.93 6.27 0.10
CA CYS A 64 8.52 6.74 1.43
C CYS A 64 7.53 7.91 1.34
N LYS A 65 7.82 8.92 0.51
CA LYS A 65 6.92 10.07 0.30
C LYS A 65 5.57 9.65 -0.28
N HIS A 66 5.56 8.71 -1.21
CA HIS A 66 4.32 8.19 -1.78
C HIS A 66 3.50 7.43 -0.73
N ILE A 67 4.13 6.57 0.07
CA ILE A 67 3.48 5.88 1.20
C ILE A 67 2.91 6.90 2.18
N GLU A 68 3.67 7.93 2.54
CA GLU A 68 3.23 8.99 3.46
C GLU A 68 2.01 9.72 2.92
N SER A 69 2.04 10.19 1.66
CA SER A 69 0.91 10.91 1.03
C SER A 69 -0.37 10.07 1.06
N ILE A 70 -0.30 8.83 0.58
CA ILE A 70 -1.47 7.94 0.49
C ILE A 70 -1.97 7.56 1.88
N THR A 71 -1.07 7.36 2.85
CA THR A 71 -1.45 7.10 4.24
C THR A 71 -2.20 8.29 4.82
N SER A 72 -1.68 9.51 4.66
CA SER A 72 -2.33 10.74 5.13
C SER A 72 -3.71 10.93 4.49
N GLU A 73 -3.84 10.77 3.17
CA GLU A 73 -5.11 10.87 2.46
C GLU A 73 -6.15 9.89 3.02
N ARG A 74 -5.78 8.61 3.16
CA ARG A 74 -6.69 7.59 3.68
C ARG A 74 -7.05 7.78 5.15
N LEU A 75 -6.14 8.31 5.97
CA LEU A 75 -6.46 8.66 7.35
C LEU A 75 -7.51 9.78 7.40
N LYS A 76 -7.45 10.79 6.52
CA LYS A 76 -8.50 11.82 6.40
C LYS A 76 -9.84 11.21 5.96
N GLU A 77 -9.84 10.41 4.89
CA GLU A 77 -11.05 9.76 4.39
C GLU A 77 -11.75 8.87 5.43
N LEU A 78 -10.99 8.32 6.38
CA LEU A 78 -11.48 7.43 7.42
C LEU A 78 -11.70 8.10 8.79
N GLY A 79 -11.54 9.42 8.89
CA GLY A 79 -11.80 10.19 10.11
C GLY A 79 -10.73 10.01 11.21
N HIS A 80 -9.47 9.85 10.80
CA HIS A 80 -8.30 9.66 11.67
C HIS A 80 -7.29 10.80 11.53
N GLU A 81 -7.77 12.05 11.37
CA GLU A 81 -6.93 13.24 11.22
C GLU A 81 -6.06 13.54 12.44
N ASP A 82 -6.42 13.00 13.60
CA ASP A 82 -5.64 13.06 14.83
C ASP A 82 -4.26 12.39 14.71
N LEU A 83 -4.12 11.45 13.77
CA LEU A 83 -2.89 10.69 13.54
C LEU A 83 -2.00 11.28 12.45
N ILE A 84 -2.48 12.31 11.76
CA ILE A 84 -1.74 12.97 10.70
C ILE A 84 -0.79 13.96 11.36
N SER A 85 0.50 13.82 11.03
CA SER A 85 1.57 14.72 11.45
C SER A 85 1.15 16.19 11.28
N GLU A 86 1.50 17.06 12.23
CA GLU A 86 1.23 18.50 12.12
C GLU A 86 1.88 19.11 10.87
N SER A 87 3.01 18.57 10.42
CA SER A 87 3.66 18.98 9.15
C SER A 87 2.79 18.72 7.90
N GLN A 88 1.74 17.91 8.02
CA GLN A 88 0.83 17.48 6.95
C GLN A 88 -0.60 18.06 7.10
N LYS A 89 -0.89 18.79 8.18
CA LYS A 89 -2.21 19.43 8.43
C LYS A 89 -2.43 20.71 7.61
N GLN A 90 -1.42 21.16 6.86
CA GLN A 90 -1.45 22.40 6.11
C GLN A 90 -1.58 22.12 4.60
N ILE A 91 -2.79 21.76 4.16
CA ILE A 91 -3.18 21.83 2.75
C ILE A 91 -4.42 22.72 2.72
N PRO A 92 -4.34 23.96 2.22
CA PRO A 92 -5.52 24.83 2.10
C PRO A 92 -6.46 24.32 1.01
N GLU A 93 -7.76 24.60 1.19
CA GLU A 93 -8.89 24.28 0.31
C GLU A 93 -8.69 24.68 -1.16
#